data_AF-A0A645HCB3-F1
#
_entry.id   AF-A0A645HCB3-F1
#
_cell.length_a   1.000
_cell.length_b   1.000
_cell.length_c   1.000
_cell.angle_alpha   90.00
_cell.angle_beta   90.00
_cell.angle_gamma   90.00
#
_symmetry.space_group_name_H-M   'P 1'
#
loop_
_entity.id
_entity.type
_entity.pdbx_description
1 polymer ?
#
loop_
_entity_poly.entity_id
_entity_poly.type
_entity_poly.pdbx_seq_one_letter_code
_entity_poly.pdbx_strand_id
1 'polypeptide(L)'
;MRIEELPKLPKLFRVIEVDLDVLRNGIGGGGGVIFDLDAVVKRKVRRVKHSGGWKWQIVREWRDQELWDYCLEQDRECLEHLNYDLGLMH
;
A
#
# COMPACT_ATOMS: atom_id res chain seq x y z
N MET A 1 -2.23 -11.96 -5.03
CA MET A 1 -2.72 -12.45 -3.73
C MET A 1 -2.95 -11.24 -2.86
N ARG A 2 -4.17 -11.08 -2.36
CA ARG A 2 -4.52 -9.96 -1.48
C ARG A 2 -4.07 -10.23 -0.05
N ILE A 3 -3.99 -9.19 0.78
CA ILE A 3 -3.53 -9.33 2.17
C ILE A 3 -4.50 -10.18 2.99
N GLU A 4 -5.80 -9.97 2.79
CA GLU A 4 -6.91 -10.67 3.43
C GLU A 4 -7.02 -12.14 3.02
N GLU A 5 -6.44 -12.51 1.87
CA GLU A 5 -6.40 -13.88 1.36
C GLU A 5 -5.18 -14.66 1.87
N LEU A 6 -4.29 -14.04 2.66
CA LEU A 6 -3.07 -14.70 3.12
C LEU A 6 -3.42 -15.87 4.07
N PRO A 7 -3.09 -17.13 3.71
CA PRO A 7 -3.44 -18.28 4.55
C PRO A 7 -2.69 -18.29 5.88
N LYS A 8 -1.54 -17.59 5.93
CA LYS A 8 -0.76 -17.38 7.14
C LYS A 8 -0.03 -16.06 7.03
N LEU A 9 -0.04 -15.29 8.13
CA LEU A 9 0.73 -14.06 8.20
C LEU A 9 2.23 -14.37 8.06
N PRO A 10 2.96 -13.65 7.18
CA PRO A 10 4.40 -13.83 7.05
C PRO A 10 5.12 -13.42 8.35
N LYS A 11 6.38 -13.85 8.46
CA LYS A 11 7.27 -13.39 9.54
C LYS A 11 7.30 -11.87 9.59
N LEU A 12 7.40 -11.31 10.80
CA LEU A 12 7.52 -9.86 11.01
C LEU A 12 8.68 -9.30 10.18
N PHE A 13 8.51 -8.09 9.64
CA PHE A 13 9.45 -7.41 8.74
C PHE A 13 9.76 -8.11 7.41
N ARG A 14 9.22 -9.31 7.15
CA ARG A 14 9.36 -9.97 5.85
C ARG A 14 8.65 -9.14 4.80
N VAL A 15 9.37 -8.79 3.75
CA VAL A 15 8.81 -8.16 2.56
C VAL A 15 8.11 -9.24 1.74
N ILE A 16 6.86 -8.98 1.38
CA ILE A 16 6.07 -9.78 0.44
C ILE A 16 5.49 -8.87 -0.63
N GLU A 17 5.21 -9.42 -1.81
CA GLU A 17 4.43 -8.74 -2.83
C GLU A 17 2.96 -9.13 -2.67
N VAL A 18 2.08 -8.14 -2.69
CA VAL A 18 0.62 -8.32 -2.61
C VAL A 18 -0.05 -7.54 -3.74
N ASP A 19 -1.24 -7.99 -4.10
CA ASP A 19 -2.17 -7.22 -4.90
C ASP A 19 -2.94 -6.30 -3.95
N LEU A 20 -2.86 -4.99 -4.19
CA LEU A 20 -3.53 -3.97 -3.40
C LEU A 20 -4.61 -3.31 -4.26
N ASP A 21 -5.85 -3.34 -3.77
CA ASP A 21 -6.93 -2.55 -4.35
C ASP A 21 -6.72 -1.08 -3.96
N VAL A 22 -6.63 -0.20 -4.96
CA VAL A 22 -6.32 1.21 -4.75
C VAL A 22 -7.23 2.10 -5.60
N LEU A 23 -7.60 3.23 -5.01
CA LEU A 23 -8.26 4.32 -5.71
C LEU A 23 -7.18 5.33 -6.15
N ARG A 24 -6.92 5.42 -7.46
CA ARG A 24 -5.92 6.33 -8.02
C ARG A 24 -6.57 7.36 -8.91
N ASN A 25 -6.79 8.56 -8.37
CA ASN A 25 -7.34 9.69 -9.10
C ASN A 25 -6.43 10.91 -8.94
N GLY A 26 -6.03 11.57 -10.02
CA GLY A 26 -5.15 12.72 -9.86
C GLY A 26 -4.66 13.35 -11.15
N ILE A 27 -3.78 14.33 -11.02
CA ILE A 27 -3.11 14.98 -12.14
C ILE A 27 -1.67 14.46 -12.16
N GLY A 28 -1.30 13.72 -13.21
CA GLY A 28 0.07 13.25 -13.44
C GLY A 28 1.01 14.43 -13.77
N GLY A 29 2.32 14.22 -13.61
CA GLY A 29 3.36 15.26 -13.70
C GLY A 29 3.47 16.03 -15.04
N GLY A 30 2.65 15.71 -16.04
CA GLY A 30 2.51 16.44 -17.31
C GLY A 30 1.16 17.13 -17.52
N GLY A 31 0.31 17.24 -16.48
CA GLY A 31 -1.05 17.79 -16.60
C GLY A 31 -2.09 16.79 -17.13
N GLY A 32 -1.69 15.54 -17.39
CA GLY A 32 -2.61 14.47 -17.74
C GLY A 32 -3.42 14.02 -16.53
N VAL A 33 -4.69 13.69 -16.71
CA VAL A 33 -5.55 13.19 -15.62
C VAL A 33 -5.43 11.67 -15.53
N ILE A 34 -5.20 11.16 -14.32
CA ILE A 34 -5.20 9.74 -13.97
C ILE A 34 -6.63 9.39 -13.57
N PHE A 35 -7.27 8.52 -14.35
CA PHE A 35 -8.62 8.01 -14.11
C PHE A 35 -8.60 6.52 -13.76
N ASP A 36 -7.54 6.04 -13.11
CA ASP A 36 -7.45 4.65 -12.62
C ASP A 36 -8.30 4.49 -11.36
N LEU A 37 -9.61 4.62 -11.55
CA LEU A 37 -10.63 4.35 -10.56
C LEU A 37 -10.64 2.83 -10.34
N ASP A 38 -10.35 2.42 -9.11
CA ASP A 38 -10.37 1.02 -8.65
C ASP A 38 -9.41 0.09 -9.41
N ALA A 39 -8.11 0.38 -9.33
CA ALA A 39 -7.06 -0.46 -9.90
C ALA A 39 -6.53 -1.48 -8.88
N VAL A 40 -6.15 -2.67 -9.37
CA VAL A 40 -5.37 -3.64 -8.59
C VAL A 40 -3.90 -3.48 -8.94
N VAL A 41 -3.08 -3.20 -7.95
CA VAL A 41 -1.67 -2.85 -8.15
C VAL A 41 -0.77 -3.70 -7.28
N LYS A 42 0.36 -4.13 -7.86
CA LYS A 42 1.34 -4.91 -7.11
C LYS A 42 2.21 -4.00 -6.27
N ARG A 43 2.22 -4.24 -4.95
CA ARG A 43 3.09 -3.50 -4.02
C ARG A 43 3.86 -4.47 -3.13
N LYS A 44 5.11 -4.12 -2.87
CA LYS A 44 5.89 -4.73 -1.80
C LYS A 44 5.45 -4.14 -0.47
N VAL A 45 5.06 -4.99 0.46
CA VAL A 45 4.64 -4.59 1.80
C VAL A 45 5.38 -5.39 2.86
N ARG A 46 5.44 -4.85 4.07
CA ARG A 46 5.93 -5.56 5.26
C ARG A 46 5.10 -5.19 6.49
N ARG A 47 5.09 -6.07 7.47
CA ARG A 47 4.51 -5.76 8.80
C ARG A 47 5.53 -5.02 9.66
N VAL A 48 5.11 -3.89 10.24
CA VAL A 48 5.91 -3.04 11.13
C VAL A 48 5.18 -2.77 12.43
N LYS A 49 5.94 -2.50 13.50
CA LYS A 49 5.39 -2.11 14.79
C LYS A 49 5.03 -0.61 14.74
N HIS A 50 3.82 -0.28 15.16
CA HIS A 50 3.27 1.06 15.31
C HIS A 50 2.84 1.27 16.78
N SER A 51 2.54 2.51 17.18
CA SER A 51 2.11 2.83 18.55
C SER A 51 0.85 2.07 18.98
N GLY A 52 -0.08 1.84 18.05
CA GLY A 52 -1.33 1.11 18.27
C GLY A 52 -1.29 -0.40 17.99
N GLY A 53 -0.16 -0.96 17.54
CA GLY A 53 -0.11 -2.39 17.18
C GLY A 53 0.85 -2.74 16.04
N TRP A 54 0.45 -3.68 15.20
CA TRP A 54 1.23 -4.13 14.04
C TRP A 54 0.48 -3.84 12.76
N LYS A 55 1.04 -3.00 11.89
CA LYS A 55 0.40 -2.63 10.62
C LYS A 55 1.20 -3.04 9.41
N TRP A 56 0.55 -3.11 8.26
CA TRP A 56 1.18 -3.24 6.95
C TRP A 56 1.69 -1.87 6.48
N GLN A 57 2.86 -1.88 5.85
CA GLN A 57 3.48 -0.68 5.29
C GLN A 57 4.06 -1.00 3.92
N ILE A 58 3.83 -0.12 2.95
CA ILE A 58 4.49 -0.17 1.63
C ILE A 58 6.00 -0.01 1.81
N VAL A 59 6.74 -0.88 1.14
CA VAL A 59 8.20 -0.86 1.09
C VAL A 59 8.63 -0.14 -0.19
N ARG A 60 9.43 0.91 -0.03
CA ARG A 60 10.08 1.58 -1.16
C ARG A 60 11.04 0.63 -1.84
N GLU A 61 10.96 0.52 -3.16
CA GLU A 61 11.91 -0.19 -3.99
C GLU A 61 13.15 0.66 -4.27
N TRP A 62 12.95 1.97 -4.42
CA TRP A 62 13.99 2.94 -4.73
C TRP A 62 13.96 4.09 -3.73
N ARG A 63 15.14 4.69 -3.47
CA ARG A 63 15.29 5.76 -2.48
C ARG A 63 14.51 7.02 -2.87
N ASP A 64 14.40 7.26 -4.17
CA ASP A 64 13.76 8.41 -4.80
C ASP A 64 12.36 8.12 -5.33
N GLN A 65 11.78 6.97 -4.98
CA GLN A 65 10.47 6.54 -5.49
C GLN A 65 9.37 7.57 -5.27
N GLU A 66 9.39 8.30 -4.15
CA GLU A 66 8.45 9.38 -3.83
C GLU A 66 8.47 10.55 -4.82
N LEU A 67 9.55 10.71 -5.61
CA LEU A 67 9.68 11.79 -6.59
C LEU A 67 8.94 11.50 -7.91
N TRP A 68 8.74 10.23 -8.25
CA TRP A 68 8.22 9.84 -9.57
C TRP A 68 7.01 8.89 -9.49
N ASP A 69 6.83 8.18 -8.38
CA ASP A 69 5.66 7.35 -8.12
C ASP A 69 4.54 8.23 -7.54
N TYR A 70 3.89 8.97 -8.43
CA TYR A 70 2.83 9.93 -8.10
C TYR A 70 1.61 9.28 -7.40
N CYS A 71 1.43 7.96 -7.51
CA CYS A 71 0.37 7.22 -6.82
C CYS A 71 0.80 6.65 -5.47
N LEU A 72 2.06 6.80 -5.06
CA LEU A 72 2.58 6.15 -3.85
C LEU A 72 1.85 6.58 -2.58
N GLU A 73 1.50 7.87 -2.47
CA GLU A 73 0.76 8.38 -1.30
C GLU A 73 -0.69 7.87 -1.28
N GLN A 74 -1.35 7.79 -2.44
CA GLN A 74 -2.71 7.24 -2.53
C GLN A 74 -2.75 5.76 -2.16
N ASP A 75 -1.76 4.99 -2.63
CA ASP A 75 -1.63 3.58 -2.26
C ASP A 75 -1.33 3.42 -0.76
N ARG A 76 -0.55 4.33 -0.16
CA ARG A 76 -0.30 4.36 1.30
C ARG A 76 -1.59 4.61 2.06
N GLU A 77 -2.40 5.57 1.63
CA GLU A 77 -3.70 5.87 2.22
C GLU A 77 -4.64 4.66 2.14
N CYS A 78 -4.74 4.03 0.96
CA CYS A 78 -5.53 2.81 0.77
C CYS A 78 -5.07 1.68 1.70
N LEU A 79 -3.76 1.47 1.84
CA LEU A 79 -3.21 0.48 2.77
C LEU A 79 -3.46 0.85 4.24
N GLU A 80 -3.45 2.13 4.59
CA GLU A 80 -3.76 2.61 5.94
C GLU A 80 -5.23 2.33 6.29
N HIS A 81 -6.16 2.58 5.37
CA HIS A 81 -7.57 2.20 5.53
C HIS A 81 -7.73 0.69 5.70
N LEU A 82 -7.08 -0.11 4.86
CA LEU A 82 -7.09 -1.57 5.00
C LEU A 82 -6.55 -2.04 6.36
N ASN A 83 -5.54 -1.37 6.93
CA ASN A 83 -5.08 -1.67 8.28
C ASN A 83 -6.15 -1.42 9.35
N TYR A 84 -7.00 -0.39 9.21
CA TYR A 84 -8.14 -0.18 10.11
C TYR A 84 -9.22 -1.25 9.91
N ASP A 85 -9.55 -1.59 8.66
CA ASP A 85 -10.56 -2.60 8.34
C ASP A 85 -10.17 -3.99 8.87
N LEU A 86 -8.86 -4.31 8.86
CA LEU A 86 -8.31 -5.53 9.44
C LEU A 86 -8.14 -5.47 10.97
N GLY A 87 -8.52 -4.37 11.62
CA GLY A 87 -8.41 -4.17 13.07
C GLY A 87 -6.96 -4.10 13.58
N LEU A 88 -6.01 -3.74 12.72
CA LEU A 88 -4.58 -3.64 13.04
C LEU A 88 -4.19 -2.30 13.65
N MET A 89 -5.07 -1.32 13.55
CA MET A 89 -4.93 0.04 14.10
C MET A 89 -6.23 0.47 14.80
N HIS A 90 -6.08 1.38 15.76
CA HIS A 90 -7.14 1.89 16.63
C HIS A 90 -6.97 3.40 16.78
#